data_AF-A0A6C2U4F0-F1
#
_entry.id   AF-A0A6C2U4F0-F1
#
_cell.length_a   1.000
_cell.length_b   1.000
_cell.length_c   1.000
_cell.angle_alpha   90.00
_cell.angle_beta   90.00
_cell.angle_gamma   90.00
#
_symmetry.space_group_name_H-M   'P 1'
#
loop_
_entity.id
_entity.type
_entity.pdbx_description
1 polymer ?
#
loop_
_entity_poly.entity_id
_entity_poly.type
_entity_poly.pdbx_seq_one_letter_code
_entity_poly.pdbx_strand_id
1 'polypeptide(L)'
;MHCKAFPELMAWQIQILKDAIDEDKWLLSERAGRDVGLPFATADFERRHLRTCAISWRIMYCGSICDHRDGCDIGKRMVARDKARQEETTESTTA
;
A
#
# COMPACT_ATOMS: atom_id res chain seq x y z
N MET A 1 7.44 3.50 21.40
CA MET A 1 6.27 2.71 20.96
C MET A 1 6.71 1.76 19.87
N HIS A 2 6.51 0.45 20.03
CA HIS A 2 6.87 -0.56 19.02
C HIS A 2 5.61 -1.22 18.46
N CYS A 3 5.64 -1.58 17.18
CA CYS A 3 4.55 -2.33 16.57
C CYS A 3 4.62 -3.80 17.01
N LYS A 4 3.60 -4.29 17.70
CA LYS A 4 3.53 -5.69 18.16
C LYS A 4 3.35 -6.68 17.00
N ALA A 5 2.67 -6.26 15.93
CA ALA A 5 2.44 -7.05 14.73
C ALA A 5 3.46 -6.76 13.61
N PHE A 6 4.71 -6.38 13.95
CA PHE A 6 5.69 -6.00 12.94
C PHE A 6 6.07 -7.16 12.01
N PRO A 7 6.38 -8.37 12.51
CA PRO A 7 6.68 -9.51 11.64
C PRO A 7 5.53 -9.84 10.67
N GLU A 8 4.30 -9.85 11.17
CA GLU A 8 3.09 -10.16 10.41
C GLU A 8 2.78 -9.08 9.38
N LEU A 9 2.93 -7.81 9.75
CA LEU A 9 2.83 -6.68 8.82
C LEU A 9 3.86 -6.82 7.68
N MET A 10 5.11 -7.13 8.00
CA MET A 10 6.16 -7.27 6.98
C MET A 10 5.88 -8.45 6.04
N ALA A 11 5.47 -9.60 6.57
CA ALA A 11 5.10 -10.76 5.77
C ALA A 11 3.94 -10.43 4.82
N TRP A 12 2.90 -9.77 5.33
CA TRP A 12 1.75 -9.33 4.54
C TRP A 12 2.13 -8.30 3.47
N GLN A 13 2.96 -7.30 3.80
CA GLN A 13 3.41 -6.29 2.84
C GLN A 13 4.28 -6.90 1.72
N ILE A 14 5.12 -7.88 2.03
CA ILE A 14 5.92 -8.59 1.03
C ILE A 14 5.00 -9.33 0.05
N GLN A 15 3.95 -9.99 0.55
CA GLN A 15 3.02 -10.71 -0.32
C GLN A 15 2.27 -9.75 -1.25
N ILE A 16 1.68 -8.68 -0.70
CA ILE A 16 0.96 -7.70 -1.52
C ILE A 16 1.88 -6.99 -2.52
N LEU A 17 3.13 -6.73 -2.16
CA LEU A 17 4.10 -6.14 -3.09
C LEU A 17 4.34 -7.06 -4.30
N LYS A 18 4.45 -8.38 -4.09
CA LYS A 18 4.62 -9.34 -5.19
C LYS A 18 3.39 -9.33 -6.10
N ASP A 19 2.20 -9.42 -5.51
CA ASP A 19 0.95 -9.44 -6.28
C ASP A 19 0.79 -8.14 -7.10
N ALA A 20 1.14 -6.99 -6.53
CA ALA A 20 1.08 -5.70 -7.21
C ALA A 20 2.11 -5.56 -8.35
N ILE A 21 3.33 -6.10 -8.18
CA ILE A 21 4.34 -6.13 -9.24
C ILE A 21 3.91 -7.08 -10.38
N ASP A 22 3.31 -8.22 -10.05
CA ASP A 22 2.82 -9.16 -11.06
C ASP A 22 1.66 -8.56 -11.88
N GLU A 23 0.75 -7.83 -11.24
CA GLU A 23 -0.30 -7.07 -11.92
C GLU A 23 0.27 -5.98 -12.83
N ASP A 24 1.23 -5.18 -12.33
CA ASP A 24 1.89 -4.14 -13.13
C ASP A 24 2.66 -4.75 -14.32
N LYS A 25 3.34 -5.88 -14.12
CA LYS A 25 3.98 -6.64 -15.20
C LYS A 25 2.97 -7.06 -16.26
N TRP A 26 1.81 -7.57 -15.86
CA TRP A 26 0.77 -7.98 -16.78
C TRP A 26 0.29 -6.79 -17.62
N LEU A 27 -0.05 -5.67 -16.98
CA LEU A 27 -0.49 -4.43 -17.65
C LEU A 27 0.57 -3.87 -18.61
N LEU A 28 1.84 -3.85 -18.19
CA LEU A 28 2.95 -3.40 -19.02
C LEU A 28 3.16 -4.32 -20.22
N SER A 29 3.04 -5.64 -20.02
CA SER A 29 3.19 -6.62 -21.09
C SER A 29 2.07 -6.54 -22.12
N GLU A 30 0.84 -6.34 -21.66
CA GLU A 30 -0.32 -6.10 -22.52
C GLU A 30 -0.12 -4.86 -23.39
N ARG A 31 0.28 -3.74 -22.78
CA ARG A 31 0.55 -2.48 -23.50
C ARG A 31 1.72 -2.58 -24.48
N ALA A 32 2.73 -3.37 -24.16
CA ALA A 32 3.90 -3.57 -25.01
C ALA A 32 3.68 -4.61 -26.12
N GLY A 33 2.59 -5.39 -26.06
CA GLY A 33 2.33 -6.52 -26.97
C GLY A 33 3.35 -7.67 -26.84
N ARG A 34 4.10 -7.73 -25.73
CA ARG A 34 5.10 -8.77 -25.42
C ARG A 34 5.38 -8.79 -23.92
N ASP A 35 5.94 -9.89 -23.42
CA ASP A 35 6.43 -9.93 -22.04
C ASP A 35 7.57 -8.91 -21.83
N VAL A 36 7.38 -7.97 -20.90
CA VAL A 36 8.41 -6.98 -20.52
C VAL A 36 9.44 -7.55 -19.53
N GLY A 37 9.14 -8.68 -18.91
CA GLY A 37 9.95 -9.31 -17.88
C GLY A 37 9.76 -8.71 -16.49
N LEU A 38 9.98 -9.54 -15.47
CA LEU A 38 9.83 -9.14 -14.07
C LEU A 38 10.79 -8.02 -13.65
N PRO A 39 12.10 -8.01 -14.02
CA PRO A 39 13.01 -6.94 -13.60
C PRO A 39 12.58 -5.54 -14.05
N PHE A 40 12.02 -5.43 -15.27
CA PHE A 40 11.51 -4.17 -15.78
C PHE A 40 10.28 -3.70 -15.00
N ALA A 41 9.32 -4.61 -14.77
CA ALA A 41 8.11 -4.33 -14.02
C ALA A 41 8.42 -3.92 -12.56
N THR A 42 9.33 -4.63 -11.88
CA THR A 42 9.78 -4.25 -10.53
C THR A 42 10.33 -2.83 -10.51
N ALA A 43 11.24 -2.48 -11.42
CA ALA A 43 11.83 -1.15 -11.46
C ALA A 43 10.81 -0.05 -11.77
N ASP A 44 9.83 -0.34 -12.63
CA ASP A 44 8.74 0.60 -12.94
C ASP A 44 7.82 0.83 -11.75
N PHE A 45 7.43 -0.26 -11.06
CA PHE A 45 6.60 -0.22 -9.87
C PHE A 45 7.27 0.52 -8.71
N GLU A 46 8.55 0.24 -8.46
CA GLU A 46 9.35 0.92 -7.43
C GLU A 46 9.40 2.43 -7.65
N ARG A 47 9.59 2.85 -8.90
CA ARG A 47 9.68 4.26 -9.27
C ARG A 47 8.35 5.00 -9.14
N ARG A 48 7.23 4.37 -9.49
CA ARG A 48 5.93 5.05 -9.61
C ARG A 48 5.00 4.84 -8.42
N HIS A 49 5.03 3.66 -7.81
CA HIS A 49 3.95 3.19 -6.96
C HIS A 49 4.39 2.90 -5.52
N LEU A 50 5.61 2.38 -5.32
CA LEU A 50 6.05 1.84 -4.03
C LEU A 50 5.83 2.78 -2.84
N ARG A 51 6.19 4.07 -2.96
CA ARG A 51 6.06 5.01 -1.83
C ARG A 51 4.61 5.21 -1.40
N THR A 52 3.70 5.40 -2.35
CA THR A 52 2.27 5.62 -2.09
C THR A 52 1.60 4.34 -1.59
N CYS A 53 1.93 3.22 -2.24
CA CYS A 53 1.42 1.90 -1.88
C CYS A 53 1.85 1.48 -0.48
N ALA A 54 3.13 1.62 -0.12
CA ALA A 54 3.64 1.20 1.19
C ALA A 54 2.92 1.88 2.37
N ILE A 55 2.61 3.17 2.25
CA ILE A 55 1.85 3.92 3.25
C ILE A 55 0.39 3.43 3.29
N SER A 56 -0.25 3.31 2.13
CA SER A 56 -1.66 2.90 2.00
C SER A 56 -1.88 1.49 2.53
N TRP A 57 -0.99 0.56 2.20
CA TRP A 57 -1.00 -0.81 2.70
C TRP A 57 -0.83 -0.85 4.21
N ARG A 58 0.07 -0.06 4.78
CA ARG A 58 0.21 -0.01 6.24
C ARG A 58 -1.05 0.54 6.92
N ILE A 59 -1.68 1.55 6.35
CA ILE A 59 -2.96 2.09 6.87
C ILE A 59 -4.04 1.02 6.81
N MET A 60 -4.18 0.32 5.67
CA MET A 60 -5.13 -0.77 5.48
C MET A 60 -4.90 -1.88 6.50
N TYR A 61 -3.65 -2.35 6.66
CA TYR A 61 -3.30 -3.39 7.61
C TYR A 61 -3.64 -2.97 9.04
N CYS A 62 -3.19 -1.79 9.47
CA CYS A 62 -3.44 -1.31 10.82
C CYS A 62 -4.93 -1.01 11.09
N GLY A 63 -5.69 -0.64 10.06
CA GLY A 63 -7.11 -0.31 10.18
C GLY A 63 -8.03 -1.52 10.15
N SER A 64 -7.67 -2.58 9.42
CA SER A 64 -8.59 -3.68 9.13
C SER A 64 -8.06 -5.08 9.48
N ILE A 65 -6.74 -5.29 9.43
CA ILE A 65 -6.15 -6.64 9.49
C ILE A 65 -5.48 -6.91 10.84
N CYS A 66 -4.81 -5.91 11.42
CA CYS A 66 -4.00 -6.07 12.62
C CYS A 66 -4.84 -6.47 13.85
N ASP A 67 -4.51 -7.60 14.48
CA ASP A 67 -5.15 -8.11 15.69
C ASP A 67 -4.93 -7.22 16.93
N HIS A 68 -3.93 -6.35 16.90
CA HIS A 68 -3.63 -5.43 17.99
C HIS A 68 -4.22 -4.03 17.79
N ARG A 69 -5.04 -3.80 16.75
CA ARG A 69 -5.52 -2.47 16.35
C ARG A 69 -6.22 -1.70 17.47
N ASP A 70 -7.03 -2.37 18.29
CA ASP A 70 -7.85 -1.73 19.33
C ASP A 70 -7.01 -1.08 20.43
N GLY A 71 -5.81 -1.62 20.67
CA GLY A 71 -4.83 -1.10 21.65
C GLY A 71 -3.62 -0.40 21.03
N CYS A 72 -3.59 -0.17 19.71
CA CYS A 72 -2.41 0.32 19.01
C CYS A 72 -2.49 1.82 18.69
N ASP A 73 -1.83 2.66 19.48
CA ASP A 73 -1.76 4.11 19.25
C ASP A 73 -1.08 4.49 17.92
N ILE A 74 -0.20 3.64 17.41
CA ILE A 74 0.41 3.84 16.09
C ILE A 74 -0.65 3.68 15.00
N GLY A 75 -1.39 2.57 15.03
CA GLY A 75 -2.44 2.28 14.04
C GLY A 75 -3.53 3.35 14.05
N LYS A 76 -4.02 3.71 15.24
CA LYS A 76 -5.05 4.75 15.41
C LYS A 76 -4.63 6.09 14.81
N ARG A 77 -3.41 6.56 15.11
CA ARG A 77 -2.90 7.83 14.54
C ARG A 77 -2.76 7.78 13.02
N MET A 78 -2.31 6.66 12.47
CA MET A 78 -2.16 6.50 11.02
C MET A 78 -3.51 6.55 10.30
N VAL A 79 -4.50 5.80 10.79
CA VAL A 79 -5.85 5.74 10.22
C VAL A 79 -6.56 7.09 10.35
N ALA A 80 -6.46 7.75 11.52
CA ALA A 80 -7.05 9.08 11.72
C ALA A 80 -6.50 10.13 10.75
N ARG A 81 -5.18 10.15 10.54
CA ARG A 81 -4.54 11.09 9.59
C ARG A 81 -4.97 10.82 8.14
N ASP A 82 -5.13 9.55 7.78
CA ASP A 82 -5.59 9.21 6.43
C ASP A 82 -7.03 9.65 6.20
N LYS A 83 -7.92 9.42 7.18
CA LYS A 83 -9.31 9.87 7.14
C LYS A 83 -9.41 11.39 6.97
N ALA A 84 -8.64 12.16 7.75
CA ALA A 84 -8.61 13.63 7.63
C ALA A 84 -8.18 14.08 6.21
N ARG A 85 -7.16 13.44 5.62
CA ARG A 85 -6.70 13.74 4.25
C ARG A 85 -7.81 13.47 3.21
N GLN A 86 -8.58 12.40 3.39
CA GLN A 86 -9.67 12.05 2.47
C GLN A 86 -10.81 13.08 2.53
N GLU A 87 -11.16 13.55 3.72
CA GLU A 87 -12.20 14.57 3.95
C GLU A 87 -11.84 15.91 3.26
N GLU A 88 -10.59 16.38 3.40
CA GLU A 88 -10.08 17.58 2.72
C GLU A 88 -10.12 17.46 1.18
N THR A 89 -9.87 16.26 0.66
CA THR A 89 -9.87 16.00 -0.79
C THR A 89 -11.31 15.98 -1.36
N THR A 90 -12.28 15.50 -0.58
CA THR A 90 -13.69 15.48 -0.98
C THR A 90 -14.31 16.88 -1.02
N GLU A 91 -13.96 17.77 -0.09
CA GLU A 91 -14.52 19.14 -0.05
C GLU A 91 -14.02 20.00 -1.22
N SER A 92 -12.77 19.81 -1.67
CA SER A 92 -12.18 20.56 -2.79
C SER A 92 -12.71 20.13 -4.17
N THR A 93 -13.37 18.98 -4.28
CA THR A 93 -13.90 18.46 -5.56
C THR A 93 -15.36 18.88 -5.80
N THR A 94 -16.02 19.44 -4.78
CA THR A 94 -17.43 19.90 -4.80
C THR A 94 -17.61 21.41 -4.98
N ALA A 95 -16.53 22.16 -5.24
CA ALA A 95 -16.54 23.60 -5.52
C ALA A 95 -16.18 23.89 -6.99
#